data_AF-A0A937I806-F1
#
_entry.id   AF-A0A937I806-F1
#
_cell.length_a   1.000
_cell.length_b   1.000
_cell.length_c   1.000
_cell.angle_alpha   90.00
_cell.angle_beta   90.00
_cell.angle_gamma   90.00
#
_symmetry.space_group_name_H-M   'P 1'
#
loop_
_entity.id
_entity.type
_entity.pdbx_description
1 polymer ?
#
loop_
_entity_poly.entity_id
_entity_poly.type
_entity_poly.pdbx_seq_one_letter_code
_entity_poly.pdbx_strand_id
1 'polypeptide(L)'
;MRNIRQLFLLLLLLISNSFYSQSYGSLKSQNDVEKLLSWLQFFLLEEEDIALDYGSLSMRNGMLEIRDLSVVTDFIGPYDFDITKINSLDKLLAANQNTASENILSAKKIKINLGYLEKFLTFVMTRDKDMIKEFYKSDTYLLFDEIKISSDSLSATSELFPGNDYVSNRITSYLDTFSLDIASKAKGRLRSNMEVDFALGNDLSFNFSIDTAVDEELISAALTPAYFNMLLAAIQPLMYIANQIENFVLLTSESCADLYSRDNLDAWISVSNGQYCRSGLEFLESAFDDIEGFDNYEDLVDSFDEDLLYLNQPNTKIFETNVNVAWSERLFKDISLLSGGTIDAGLFTMKSLLAEKLTKSEFEQTLGFFLMDPEVSSLASGFSFDELYKVYSDYYFKLKSFANNPKGIGVSVKSKDGLDTEYLLYLAENPLLVMGLLNSIEVELLLNKRN
;
A
#
# COMPACT_ATOMS: atom_id res chain seq x y z
N MET A 1 3.47 -17.43 7.45
CA MET A 1 4.69 -16.73 6.98
C MET A 1 5.15 -17.17 5.58
N ARG A 2 5.17 -18.48 5.23
CA ARG A 2 5.54 -18.98 3.88
C ARG A 2 4.70 -18.37 2.74
N ASN A 3 3.39 -18.28 2.90
CA ASN A 3 2.47 -17.76 1.86
C ASN A 3 2.58 -16.23 1.63
N ILE A 4 2.94 -15.46 2.67
CA ILE A 4 3.21 -14.01 2.55
C ILE A 4 4.55 -13.79 1.84
N ARG A 5 5.57 -14.62 2.13
CA ARG A 5 6.83 -14.62 1.39
C ARG A 5 6.62 -14.93 -0.09
N GLN A 6 5.73 -15.88 -0.43
CA GLN A 6 5.38 -16.21 -1.81
C GLN A 6 4.64 -15.08 -2.54
N LEU A 7 3.71 -14.38 -1.88
CA LEU A 7 3.06 -13.17 -2.44
C LEU A 7 4.08 -12.03 -2.63
N PHE A 8 4.95 -11.82 -1.64
CA PHE A 8 6.00 -10.81 -1.70
C PHE A 8 7.01 -11.13 -2.80
N LEU A 9 7.36 -12.40 -3.00
CA LEU A 9 8.16 -12.92 -4.11
C LEU A 9 7.46 -12.73 -5.45
N LEU A 10 6.19 -13.10 -5.58
CA LEU A 10 5.43 -12.94 -6.83
C LEU A 10 5.29 -11.45 -7.21
N LEU A 11 5.08 -10.58 -6.23
CA LEU A 11 5.06 -9.13 -6.42
C LEU A 11 6.45 -8.56 -6.69
N LEU A 12 7.47 -9.00 -5.97
CA LEU A 12 8.85 -8.60 -6.22
C LEU A 12 9.30 -9.02 -7.61
N LEU A 13 8.98 -10.23 -8.06
CA LEU A 13 9.30 -10.70 -9.40
C LEU A 13 8.58 -9.86 -10.48
N LEU A 14 7.29 -9.57 -10.30
CA LEU A 14 6.54 -8.73 -11.24
C LEU A 14 7.00 -7.26 -11.24
N ILE A 15 7.31 -6.69 -10.07
CA ILE A 15 7.79 -5.32 -9.90
C ILE A 15 9.22 -5.19 -10.42
N SER A 16 10.07 -6.18 -10.14
CA SER A 16 11.50 -6.10 -10.45
C SER A 16 11.82 -6.23 -11.94
N ASN A 17 10.99 -6.92 -12.70
CA ASN A 17 11.09 -6.97 -14.16
C ASN A 17 10.86 -5.63 -14.87
N SER A 18 10.18 -4.67 -14.23
CA SER A 18 9.93 -3.36 -14.83
C SER A 18 11.16 -2.45 -14.87
N PHE A 19 12.25 -2.88 -14.26
CA PHE A 19 13.36 -2.01 -13.88
C PHE A 19 14.51 -1.93 -14.89
N TYR A 20 14.58 -2.80 -15.89
CA TYR A 20 15.64 -2.75 -16.91
C TYR A 20 15.07 -2.98 -18.33
N SER A 21 15.05 -1.91 -19.13
CA SER A 21 14.57 -1.92 -20.53
C SER A 21 15.68 -1.89 -21.59
N GLN A 22 16.95 -2.07 -21.20
CA GLN A 22 18.09 -1.80 -22.09
C GLN A 22 18.82 -3.03 -22.64
N SER A 23 18.48 -4.25 -22.23
CA SER A 23 19.09 -5.46 -22.76
C SER A 23 17.99 -6.51 -22.98
N TYR A 24 17.74 -6.82 -24.25
CA TYR A 24 16.60 -7.58 -24.79
C TYR A 24 15.20 -7.01 -24.52
N GLY A 25 14.70 -6.27 -25.53
CA GLY A 25 13.28 -6.01 -25.79
C GLY A 25 12.49 -5.62 -24.56
N SER A 26 12.48 -4.32 -24.24
CA SER A 26 11.57 -3.70 -23.26
C SER A 26 10.30 -4.54 -23.04
N LEU A 27 10.01 -4.93 -21.80
CA LEU A 27 8.77 -5.58 -21.32
C LEU A 27 7.52 -4.68 -21.51
N LYS A 28 7.42 -4.03 -22.66
CA LYS A 28 6.26 -3.29 -23.19
C LYS A 28 5.28 -4.24 -23.87
N SER A 29 5.63 -5.52 -24.00
CA SER A 29 4.86 -6.51 -24.73
C SER A 29 4.18 -7.49 -23.77
N GLN A 30 2.93 -7.80 -24.06
CA GLN A 30 2.15 -8.84 -23.38
C GLN A 30 2.90 -10.18 -23.30
N ASN A 31 3.64 -10.52 -24.36
CA ASN A 31 4.32 -11.79 -24.54
C ASN A 31 5.40 -12.02 -23.46
N ASP A 32 6.13 -10.98 -23.08
CA ASP A 32 7.24 -11.14 -22.13
C ASP A 32 6.75 -11.34 -20.69
N VAL A 33 5.61 -10.74 -20.34
CA VAL A 33 4.93 -10.97 -19.05
C VAL A 33 4.34 -12.39 -18.99
N GLU A 34 3.73 -12.85 -20.08
CA GLU A 34 3.19 -14.22 -20.17
C GLU A 34 4.28 -15.29 -20.04
N LYS A 35 5.46 -15.07 -20.60
CA LYS A 35 6.63 -15.94 -20.45
C LYS A 35 7.09 -16.06 -18.99
N LEU A 36 7.22 -14.92 -18.31
CA LEU A 36 7.64 -14.89 -16.91
C LEU A 36 6.62 -15.60 -16.01
N LEU A 37 5.33 -15.35 -16.21
CA LEU A 37 4.27 -16.02 -15.45
C LEU A 37 4.24 -17.52 -15.72
N SER A 38 4.57 -17.97 -16.93
CA SER A 38 4.66 -19.41 -17.26
C SER A 38 5.81 -20.08 -16.49
N TRP A 39 6.96 -19.42 -16.40
CA TRP A 39 8.09 -19.87 -15.59
C TRP A 39 7.78 -19.90 -14.10
N LEU A 40 7.14 -18.85 -13.59
CA LEU A 40 6.71 -18.78 -12.20
C LEU A 40 5.69 -19.88 -11.88
N GLN A 41 4.72 -20.10 -12.77
CA GLN A 41 3.74 -21.17 -12.66
C GLN A 41 4.43 -22.54 -12.61
N PHE A 42 5.41 -22.80 -13.47
CA PHE A 42 6.12 -24.07 -13.46
C PHE A 42 6.95 -24.28 -12.19
N PHE A 43 7.67 -23.25 -11.74
CA PHE A 43 8.48 -23.32 -10.52
C PHE A 43 7.60 -23.59 -9.29
N LEU A 44 6.48 -22.87 -9.17
CA LEU A 44 5.53 -23.09 -8.08
C LEU A 44 4.92 -24.50 -8.11
N LEU A 45 4.75 -25.08 -9.29
CA LEU A 45 4.25 -26.44 -9.45
C LEU A 45 5.28 -27.51 -9.07
N GLU A 46 6.55 -27.34 -9.44
CA GLU A 46 7.61 -28.33 -9.17
C GLU A 46 8.08 -28.31 -7.71
N GLU A 47 8.27 -27.14 -7.13
CA GLU A 47 8.91 -27.01 -5.81
C GLU A 47 7.91 -26.96 -4.66
N GLU A 48 6.69 -26.46 -4.91
CA GLU A 48 5.77 -26.06 -3.83
C GLU A 48 4.37 -26.67 -3.97
N ASP A 49 4.08 -27.48 -5.00
CA ASP A 49 2.75 -28.01 -5.31
C ASP A 49 1.67 -26.89 -5.38
N ILE A 50 2.05 -25.70 -5.85
CA ILE A 50 1.22 -24.50 -5.94
C ILE A 50 0.86 -24.19 -7.39
N ALA A 51 -0.41 -23.83 -7.61
CA ALA A 51 -0.89 -23.33 -8.88
C ALA A 51 -1.37 -21.87 -8.82
N LEU A 52 -1.06 -21.09 -9.86
CA LEU A 52 -1.63 -19.79 -10.13
C LEU A 52 -2.71 -19.92 -11.21
N ASP A 53 -3.90 -19.42 -10.92
CA ASP A 53 -4.97 -19.23 -11.88
C ASP A 53 -5.31 -17.74 -11.97
N TYR A 54 -5.61 -17.24 -13.16
CA TYR A 54 -6.00 -15.83 -13.34
C TYR A 54 -6.98 -15.69 -14.51
N GLY A 55 -8.04 -14.91 -14.31
CA GLY A 55 -9.07 -14.68 -15.33
C GLY A 55 -8.57 -13.87 -16.52
N SER A 56 -7.69 -12.89 -16.29
CA SER A 56 -7.02 -12.18 -17.39
C SER A 56 -5.71 -11.50 -16.96
N LEU A 57 -4.81 -11.34 -17.92
CA LEU A 57 -3.55 -10.62 -17.81
C LEU A 57 -3.45 -9.61 -18.95
N SER A 58 -3.08 -8.36 -18.66
CA SER A 58 -2.82 -7.38 -19.71
C SER A 58 -1.65 -6.45 -19.37
N MET A 59 -0.83 -6.15 -20.38
CA MET A 59 0.22 -5.13 -20.35
C MET A 59 -0.07 -4.07 -21.40
N ARG A 60 -0.36 -2.84 -20.98
CA ARG A 60 -0.64 -1.70 -21.89
C ARG A 60 -0.04 -0.41 -21.34
N ASN A 61 0.74 0.28 -22.16
CA ASN A 61 1.35 1.57 -21.79
C ASN A 61 2.15 1.53 -20.47
N GLY A 62 2.84 0.41 -20.18
CA GLY A 62 3.55 0.23 -18.92
C GLY A 62 2.67 -0.10 -17.72
N MET A 63 1.36 -0.30 -17.91
CA MET A 63 0.44 -0.79 -16.88
C MET A 63 0.29 -2.30 -16.99
N LEU A 64 0.70 -3.01 -15.93
CA LEU A 64 0.36 -4.40 -15.70
C LEU A 64 -0.99 -4.46 -15.01
N GLU A 65 -1.90 -5.30 -15.50
CA GLU A 65 -3.18 -5.59 -14.87
C GLU A 65 -3.44 -7.11 -14.88
N ILE A 66 -3.64 -7.68 -13.68
CA ILE A 66 -4.03 -9.07 -13.44
C ILE A 66 -5.43 -9.05 -12.81
N ARG A 67 -6.35 -9.87 -13.32
CA ARG A 67 -7.71 -9.99 -12.76
C ARG A 67 -7.99 -11.41 -12.33
N ASP A 68 -8.79 -11.52 -11.27
CA ASP A 68 -9.30 -12.77 -10.73
C ASP A 68 -8.17 -13.79 -10.49
N LEU A 69 -7.07 -13.32 -9.86
CA LEU A 69 -5.94 -14.16 -9.48
C LEU A 69 -6.34 -15.08 -8.33
N SER A 70 -5.96 -16.34 -8.41
CA SER A 70 -6.17 -17.36 -7.39
C SER A 70 -4.89 -18.19 -7.27
N VAL A 71 -4.41 -18.39 -6.05
CA VAL A 71 -3.26 -19.22 -5.71
C VAL A 71 -3.79 -20.41 -4.93
N VAL A 72 -3.49 -21.62 -5.41
CA VAL A 72 -4.10 -22.84 -4.92
C VAL A 72 -3.00 -23.85 -4.54
N THR A 73 -3.14 -24.53 -3.41
CA THR A 73 -2.21 -25.58 -2.94
C THR A 73 -2.71 -26.99 -3.25
N ASP A 74 -1.85 -27.97 -2.96
CA ASP A 74 -2.11 -29.41 -3.11
C ASP A 74 -2.36 -29.81 -4.57
N PHE A 75 -1.62 -29.18 -5.47
CA PHE A 75 -1.63 -29.53 -6.88
C PHE A 75 -0.97 -30.89 -7.08
N ILE A 76 -1.66 -31.83 -7.75
CA ILE A 76 -1.04 -33.10 -8.10
C ILE A 76 -0.13 -32.88 -9.31
N GLY A 77 1.16 -33.17 -9.16
CA GLY A 77 2.15 -32.97 -10.22
C GLY A 77 1.86 -33.74 -11.53
N PRO A 78 2.53 -33.38 -12.63
CA PRO A 78 2.28 -33.92 -13.98
C PRO A 78 2.52 -35.43 -14.13
N TYR A 79 3.19 -36.08 -13.17
CA TYR A 79 3.53 -37.50 -13.18
C TYR A 79 2.32 -38.45 -13.10
N ASP A 80 1.17 -37.97 -12.61
CA ASP A 80 -0.06 -38.76 -12.47
C ASP A 80 -1.04 -38.58 -13.64
N PHE A 81 -0.70 -37.76 -14.64
CA PHE A 81 -1.59 -37.44 -15.75
C PHE A 81 -1.20 -38.13 -17.06
N ASP A 82 -2.23 -38.46 -17.85
CA ASP A 82 -2.06 -38.95 -19.21
C ASP A 82 -1.63 -37.78 -20.12
N ILE A 83 -0.31 -37.67 -20.35
CA ILE A 83 0.33 -36.64 -21.19
C ILE A 83 -0.25 -36.63 -22.62
N THR A 84 -0.85 -37.73 -23.09
CA THR A 84 -1.51 -37.75 -24.41
C THR A 84 -2.85 -36.99 -24.45
N LYS A 85 -3.41 -36.66 -23.28
CA LYS A 85 -4.68 -35.91 -23.12
C LYS A 85 -4.47 -34.48 -22.61
N ILE A 86 -3.41 -34.24 -21.85
CA ILE A 86 -3.02 -32.93 -21.34
C ILE A 86 -1.86 -32.43 -22.18
N ASN A 87 -2.11 -31.44 -23.05
CA ASN A 87 -1.11 -30.93 -23.99
C ASN A 87 -0.90 -29.41 -23.85
N SER A 88 -1.31 -28.83 -22.73
CA SER A 88 -1.05 -27.44 -22.39
C SER A 88 -1.08 -27.25 -20.88
N LEU A 89 -0.41 -26.20 -20.40
CA LEU A 89 -0.43 -25.81 -19.00
C LEU A 89 -1.87 -25.54 -18.51
N ASP A 90 -2.70 -24.89 -19.33
CA ASP A 90 -4.10 -24.58 -18.99
C ASP A 90 -4.94 -25.86 -18.79
N LYS A 91 -4.69 -26.90 -19.59
CA LYS A 91 -5.36 -28.19 -19.42
C LYS A 91 -4.86 -28.95 -18.19
N LEU A 92 -3.58 -28.80 -17.84
CA LEU A 92 -2.99 -29.37 -16.62
C LEU A 92 -3.65 -28.73 -15.39
N LEU A 93 -3.76 -27.40 -15.39
CA LEU A 93 -4.46 -26.63 -14.36
C LEU A 93 -5.93 -27.06 -14.24
N ALA A 94 -6.65 -27.12 -15.36
CA ALA A 94 -8.07 -27.51 -15.38
C ALA A 94 -8.32 -28.97 -14.94
N ALA A 95 -7.38 -29.90 -15.19
CA ALA A 95 -7.49 -31.28 -14.75
C ALA A 95 -7.37 -31.41 -13.22
N ASN A 96 -6.57 -30.55 -12.59
CA ASN A 96 -6.34 -30.49 -11.14
C ASN A 96 -7.36 -29.64 -10.36
N GLN A 97 -8.20 -28.82 -11.02
CA GLN A 97 -9.29 -28.10 -10.33
C GLN A 97 -10.35 -29.02 -9.67
N ASN A 98 -10.34 -30.33 -9.96
CA ASN A 98 -11.26 -31.31 -9.37
C ASN A 98 -10.67 -32.08 -8.17
N THR A 99 -9.41 -31.86 -7.82
CA THR A 99 -8.77 -32.39 -6.60
C THR A 99 -8.91 -31.38 -5.47
N ALA A 100 -8.87 -31.81 -4.21
CA ALA A 100 -9.18 -30.99 -3.04
C ALA A 100 -8.16 -29.85 -2.84
N SER A 101 -8.30 -28.79 -3.62
CA SER A 101 -7.32 -27.73 -3.76
C SER A 101 -7.78 -26.53 -2.93
N GLU A 102 -7.04 -26.18 -1.88
CA GLU A 102 -7.36 -25.04 -1.03
C GLU A 102 -6.85 -23.74 -1.65
N ASN A 103 -7.73 -22.74 -1.73
CA ASN A 103 -7.35 -21.42 -2.19
C ASN A 103 -6.66 -20.67 -1.04
N ILE A 104 -5.35 -20.51 -1.14
CA ILE A 104 -4.54 -19.84 -0.11
C ILE A 104 -4.50 -18.32 -0.30
N LEU A 105 -4.70 -17.84 -1.54
CA LEU A 105 -4.74 -16.43 -1.84
C LEU A 105 -5.61 -16.15 -3.06
N SER A 106 -6.51 -15.17 -2.96
CA SER A 106 -7.22 -14.66 -4.12
C SER A 106 -7.13 -13.15 -4.21
N ALA A 107 -7.07 -12.61 -5.43
CA ALA A 107 -7.13 -11.19 -5.69
C ALA A 107 -8.09 -10.92 -6.85
N LYS A 108 -9.07 -10.05 -6.64
CA LYS A 108 -9.98 -9.64 -7.73
C LYS A 108 -9.23 -8.84 -8.80
N LYS A 109 -8.33 -7.95 -8.38
CA LYS A 109 -7.53 -7.16 -9.32
C LYS A 109 -6.21 -6.72 -8.72
N ILE A 110 -5.12 -6.89 -9.48
CA ILE A 110 -3.82 -6.28 -9.21
C ILE A 110 -3.49 -5.39 -10.40
N LYS A 111 -3.13 -4.13 -10.16
CA LYS A 111 -2.74 -3.20 -11.23
C LYS A 111 -1.57 -2.32 -10.82
N ILE A 112 -0.50 -2.34 -11.60
CA ILE A 112 0.77 -1.69 -11.26
C ILE A 112 1.28 -0.88 -12.46
N ASN A 113 1.70 0.36 -12.22
CA ASN A 113 2.38 1.19 -13.22
C ASN A 113 3.89 0.90 -13.28
N LEU A 114 4.25 -0.17 -13.99
CA LEU A 114 5.63 -0.56 -14.27
C LEU A 114 6.39 0.54 -15.04
N GLY A 115 5.72 1.30 -15.91
CA GLY A 115 6.34 2.41 -16.64
C GLY A 115 6.75 3.58 -15.75
N TYR A 116 6.06 3.81 -14.63
CA TYR A 116 6.46 4.82 -13.64
C TYR A 116 7.71 4.36 -12.87
N LEU A 117 7.76 3.09 -12.51
CA LEU A 117 8.88 2.45 -11.82
C LEU A 117 10.18 2.53 -12.63
N GLU A 118 10.13 2.24 -13.93
CA GLU A 118 11.27 2.37 -14.85
C GLU A 118 11.82 3.81 -14.88
N LYS A 119 10.93 4.81 -14.96
CA LYS A 119 11.31 6.23 -14.92
C LYS A 119 11.96 6.58 -13.59
N PHE A 120 11.40 6.10 -12.47
CA PHE A 120 11.92 6.34 -11.13
C PHE A 120 13.35 5.83 -10.98
N LEU A 121 13.63 4.60 -11.43
CA LEU A 121 15.00 4.11 -11.43
C LEU A 121 15.94 4.92 -12.31
N THR A 122 15.51 5.28 -13.52
CA THR A 122 16.32 6.09 -14.42
C THR A 122 16.68 7.42 -13.77
N PHE A 123 15.74 8.05 -13.08
CA PHE A 123 15.98 9.27 -12.31
C PHE A 123 17.02 9.07 -11.20
N VAL A 124 16.91 8.01 -10.40
CA VAL A 124 17.87 7.74 -9.31
C VAL A 124 19.27 7.44 -9.85
N MET A 125 19.36 6.64 -10.92
CA MET A 125 20.63 6.19 -11.49
C MET A 125 21.36 7.29 -12.25
N THR A 126 20.65 8.05 -13.07
CA THR A 126 21.25 9.14 -13.86
C THR A 126 21.50 10.39 -13.02
N ARG A 127 20.77 10.54 -11.90
CA ARG A 127 20.71 11.75 -11.08
C ARG A 127 20.31 12.98 -11.90
N ASP A 128 19.61 12.76 -13.02
CA ASP A 128 19.13 13.82 -13.90
C ASP A 128 17.98 14.56 -13.22
N LYS A 129 18.30 15.75 -12.71
CA LYS A 129 17.36 16.61 -12.00
C LYS A 129 16.20 17.06 -12.89
N ASP A 130 16.39 17.14 -14.21
CA ASP A 130 15.33 17.58 -15.12
C ASP A 130 14.22 16.53 -15.28
N MET A 131 14.52 15.24 -15.05
CA MET A 131 13.52 14.18 -15.07
C MET A 131 12.44 14.34 -14.00
N ILE A 132 12.68 15.14 -12.95
CA ILE A 132 11.68 15.37 -11.91
C ILE A 132 10.37 15.94 -12.51
N LYS A 133 10.49 16.76 -13.56
CA LYS A 133 9.35 17.37 -14.26
C LYS A 133 8.48 16.32 -14.96
N GLU A 134 9.00 15.14 -15.23
CA GLU A 134 8.26 14.03 -15.84
C GLU A 134 7.41 13.26 -14.82
N PHE A 135 7.85 13.15 -13.55
CA PHE A 135 7.03 12.54 -12.49
C PHE A 135 5.79 13.38 -12.20
N TYR A 136 5.93 14.70 -12.18
CA TYR A 136 4.79 15.62 -12.02
C TYR A 136 3.88 15.74 -13.26
N LYS A 137 4.12 14.91 -14.29
CA LYS A 137 3.25 14.74 -15.47
C LYS A 137 2.74 13.31 -15.62
N SER A 138 3.28 12.37 -14.84
CA SER A 138 2.96 10.96 -14.94
C SER A 138 2.01 10.59 -13.81
N ASP A 139 0.98 9.82 -14.11
CA ASP A 139 0.12 9.26 -13.07
C ASP A 139 0.79 8.00 -12.50
N THR A 140 0.92 7.93 -11.17
CA THR A 140 1.35 6.70 -10.49
C THR A 140 0.12 5.92 -10.08
N TYR A 141 0.17 4.60 -10.22
CA TYR A 141 -0.95 3.75 -9.85
C TYR A 141 -0.48 2.39 -9.35
N LEU A 142 -0.92 2.02 -8.15
CA LEU A 142 -0.75 0.72 -7.53
C LEU A 142 -2.07 0.32 -6.87
N LEU A 143 -2.72 -0.72 -7.39
CA LEU A 143 -3.97 -1.24 -6.87
C LEU A 143 -3.85 -2.72 -6.54
N PHE A 144 -4.28 -3.06 -5.33
CA PHE A 144 -4.62 -4.38 -4.86
C PHE A 144 -6.10 -4.35 -4.46
N ASP A 145 -6.97 -4.97 -5.24
CA ASP A 145 -8.41 -5.01 -4.99
C ASP A 145 -8.82 -6.38 -4.46
N GLU A 146 -9.49 -6.39 -3.31
CA GLU A 146 -10.06 -7.58 -2.64
C GLU A 146 -9.06 -8.74 -2.55
N ILE A 147 -7.89 -8.50 -1.95
CA ILE A 147 -6.94 -9.56 -1.62
C ILE A 147 -7.46 -10.33 -0.42
N LYS A 148 -7.62 -11.64 -0.57
CA LYS A 148 -8.00 -12.58 0.48
C LYS A 148 -6.85 -13.53 0.72
N ILE A 149 -6.54 -13.83 1.98
CA ILE A 149 -5.55 -14.83 2.38
C ILE A 149 -6.26 -15.88 3.25
N SER A 150 -5.97 -17.16 3.04
CA SER A 150 -6.61 -18.24 3.82
C SER A 150 -6.34 -18.08 5.32
N SER A 151 -7.39 -18.35 6.11
CA SER A 151 -7.44 -18.11 7.57
C SER A 151 -6.39 -18.87 8.38
N ASP A 152 -5.87 -20.00 7.87
CA ASP A 152 -4.82 -20.77 8.53
C ASP A 152 -3.49 -19.98 8.64
N SER A 153 -3.37 -18.88 7.88
CA SER A 153 -2.23 -17.96 7.91
C SER A 153 -2.36 -16.81 8.92
N LEU A 154 -3.56 -16.59 9.48
CA LEU A 154 -3.93 -15.40 10.29
C LEU A 154 -3.95 -15.68 11.81
N SER A 155 -3.27 -16.73 12.27
CA SER A 155 -3.17 -17.10 13.70
C SER A 155 -2.61 -16.01 14.63
N ALA A 156 -2.15 -14.88 14.09
CA ALA A 156 -1.71 -13.71 14.86
C ALA A 156 -2.85 -12.93 15.55
N THR A 157 -4.13 -13.14 15.20
CA THR A 157 -5.23 -12.37 15.82
C THR A 157 -5.52 -12.75 17.27
N SER A 158 -5.09 -13.93 17.73
CA SER A 158 -5.23 -14.33 19.15
C SER A 158 -4.30 -13.54 20.08
N GLU A 159 -3.22 -12.95 19.56
CA GLU A 159 -2.27 -12.18 20.36
C GLU A 159 -2.71 -10.73 20.59
N LEU A 160 -3.48 -10.14 19.68
CA LEU A 160 -3.94 -8.74 19.77
C LEU A 160 -5.05 -8.55 20.81
N PHE A 161 -5.83 -9.59 21.13
CA PHE A 161 -6.99 -9.49 22.03
C PHE A 161 -7.12 -10.72 22.95
N PRO A 162 -6.23 -10.86 23.95
CA PRO A 162 -6.32 -11.95 24.91
C PRO A 162 -7.60 -11.82 25.76
N GLY A 163 -8.48 -12.82 25.69
CA GLY A 163 -9.60 -12.98 26.64
C GLY A 163 -11.01 -13.05 26.04
N ASN A 164 -11.20 -12.98 24.72
CA ASN A 164 -12.51 -13.20 24.10
C ASN A 164 -12.43 -13.75 22.67
N ASP A 165 -11.98 -15.00 22.54
CA ASP A 165 -11.76 -15.69 21.26
C ASP A 165 -12.97 -15.61 20.31
N TYR A 166 -14.19 -15.61 20.85
CA TYR A 166 -15.40 -15.48 20.04
C TYR A 166 -15.52 -14.11 19.35
N VAL A 167 -15.29 -13.01 20.08
CA VAL A 167 -15.36 -11.66 19.50
C VAL A 167 -14.16 -11.42 18.59
N SER A 168 -12.97 -11.90 18.96
CA SER A 168 -11.77 -11.82 18.14
C SER A 168 -11.94 -12.53 16.79
N ASN A 169 -12.41 -13.79 16.78
CA ASN A 169 -12.66 -14.54 15.56
C ASN A 169 -13.70 -13.85 14.65
N ARG A 170 -14.70 -13.22 15.26
CA ARG A 170 -15.72 -12.48 14.52
C ARG A 170 -15.16 -11.20 13.89
N ILE A 171 -14.30 -10.45 14.58
CA ILE A 171 -13.59 -9.30 13.98
C ILE A 171 -12.68 -9.77 12.83
N THR A 172 -11.93 -10.85 13.02
CA THR A 172 -11.09 -11.41 11.95
C THR A 172 -11.92 -11.74 10.70
N SER A 173 -13.14 -12.26 10.86
CA SER A 173 -14.03 -12.56 9.73
C SER A 173 -14.51 -11.32 8.96
N TYR A 174 -14.47 -10.13 9.56
CA TYR A 174 -14.83 -8.87 8.90
C TYR A 174 -13.67 -8.24 8.14
N LEU A 175 -12.44 -8.56 8.56
CA LEU A 175 -11.19 -8.02 8.05
C LEU A 175 -10.42 -9.06 7.22
N ASP A 176 -11.15 -10.08 6.72
CA ASP A 176 -10.60 -11.25 6.01
C ASP A 176 -10.06 -10.94 4.62
N THR A 177 -10.36 -9.73 4.13
CA THR A 177 -9.99 -9.21 2.83
C THR A 177 -9.33 -7.85 3.02
N PHE A 178 -8.32 -7.53 2.22
CA PHE A 178 -7.73 -6.19 2.19
C PHE A 178 -7.75 -5.62 0.78
N SER A 179 -7.86 -4.30 0.68
CA SER A 179 -7.67 -3.55 -0.56
C SER A 179 -6.76 -2.36 -0.30
N LEU A 180 -5.90 -2.05 -1.28
CA LEU A 180 -4.98 -0.91 -1.26
C LEU A 180 -4.98 -0.26 -2.64
N ASP A 181 -5.35 1.01 -2.73
CA ASP A 181 -5.17 1.85 -3.92
C ASP A 181 -4.24 3.01 -3.57
N ILE A 182 -3.10 3.09 -4.26
CA ILE A 182 -2.19 4.23 -4.21
C ILE A 182 -2.18 4.86 -5.60
N ALA A 183 -2.71 6.07 -5.67
CA ALA A 183 -2.76 6.85 -6.90
C ALA A 183 -2.05 8.18 -6.69
N SER A 184 -1.24 8.60 -7.66
CA SER A 184 -0.73 9.98 -7.72
C SER A 184 -1.16 10.58 -9.05
N LYS A 185 -1.82 11.74 -8.98
CA LYS A 185 -2.33 12.44 -10.15
C LYS A 185 -1.65 13.78 -10.32
N ALA A 186 -1.10 14.00 -11.52
CA ALA A 186 -0.51 15.28 -11.89
C ALA A 186 -1.57 16.39 -11.95
N LYS A 187 -1.30 17.53 -11.29
CA LYS A 187 -2.11 18.77 -11.35
C LYS A 187 -1.45 19.87 -12.19
N GLY A 188 -0.26 19.62 -12.74
CA GLY A 188 0.51 20.57 -13.55
C GLY A 188 1.39 21.51 -12.72
N ARG A 189 2.36 22.19 -13.35
CA ARG A 189 3.32 23.11 -12.68
C ARG A 189 4.01 22.49 -11.44
N LEU A 190 4.52 21.27 -11.57
CA LEU A 190 5.16 20.52 -10.47
C LEU A 190 4.27 20.33 -9.23
N ARG A 191 2.94 20.25 -9.44
CA ARG A 191 1.95 19.93 -8.43
C ARG A 191 1.36 18.53 -8.68
N SER A 192 1.17 17.76 -7.63
CA SER A 192 0.56 16.42 -7.67
C SER A 192 -0.37 16.22 -6.47
N ASN A 193 -1.33 15.32 -6.64
CA ASN A 193 -2.20 14.85 -5.58
C ASN A 193 -1.97 13.36 -5.41
N MET A 194 -1.46 12.96 -4.24
CA MET A 194 -1.34 11.56 -3.87
C MET A 194 -2.54 11.17 -3.02
N GLU A 195 -3.14 10.03 -3.34
CA GLU A 195 -4.26 9.42 -2.64
C GLU A 195 -3.87 7.98 -2.28
N VAL A 196 -4.12 7.59 -1.04
CA VAL A 196 -3.92 6.25 -0.49
C VAL A 196 -5.22 5.83 0.16
N ASP A 197 -5.88 4.85 -0.43
CA ASP A 197 -7.06 4.20 0.10
C ASP A 197 -6.71 2.79 0.54
N PHE A 198 -6.96 2.49 1.80
CA PHE A 198 -6.77 1.16 2.36
C PHE A 198 -8.09 0.70 2.98
N ALA A 199 -8.50 -0.54 2.71
CA ALA A 199 -9.71 -1.12 3.29
C ALA A 199 -9.43 -2.52 3.81
N LEU A 200 -10.01 -2.86 4.96
CA LEU A 200 -10.12 -4.22 5.48
C LEU A 200 -11.59 -4.61 5.48
N GLY A 201 -11.92 -5.53 4.56
CA GLY A 201 -13.27 -5.91 4.21
C GLY A 201 -14.18 -4.72 3.92
N ASN A 202 -15.43 -4.83 4.34
CA ASN A 202 -16.41 -3.75 4.24
C ASN A 202 -16.52 -2.94 5.54
N ASP A 203 -15.59 -3.16 6.47
CA ASP A 203 -15.77 -2.82 7.88
C ASP A 203 -14.81 -1.78 8.41
N LEU A 204 -13.63 -1.67 7.82
CA LEU A 204 -12.65 -0.65 8.16
C LEU A 204 -12.05 -0.07 6.88
N SER A 205 -11.99 1.25 6.78
CA SER A 205 -11.32 1.93 5.68
C SER A 205 -10.51 3.11 6.19
N PHE A 206 -9.33 3.28 5.63
CA PHE A 206 -8.42 4.40 5.84
C PHE A 206 -8.25 5.12 4.50
N ASN A 207 -8.39 6.44 4.49
CA ASN A 207 -8.06 7.29 3.36
C ASN A 207 -7.04 8.33 3.81
N PHE A 208 -6.01 8.50 3.01
CA PHE A 208 -5.04 9.57 3.11
C PHE A 208 -4.93 10.24 1.75
N SER A 209 -4.94 11.57 1.72
CA SER A 209 -4.61 12.31 0.51
C SER A 209 -3.71 13.49 0.84
N ILE A 210 -2.75 13.79 -0.04
CA ILE A 210 -1.90 14.96 0.07
C ILE A 210 -1.71 15.63 -1.28
N ASP A 211 -1.98 16.94 -1.33
CA ASP A 211 -1.79 17.80 -2.49
C ASP A 211 -0.53 18.64 -2.28
N THR A 212 0.50 18.36 -3.07
CA THR A 212 1.82 18.98 -2.93
C THR A 212 2.25 19.67 -4.22
N ALA A 213 3.01 20.75 -4.10
CA ALA A 213 3.76 21.31 -5.22
C ALA A 213 5.21 21.58 -4.84
N VAL A 214 6.10 21.53 -5.82
CA VAL A 214 7.51 21.89 -5.64
C VAL A 214 7.84 23.13 -6.46
N ASP A 215 8.62 24.02 -5.86
CA ASP A 215 9.14 25.20 -6.56
C ASP A 215 10.22 24.80 -7.58
N GLU A 216 9.99 25.09 -8.86
CA GLU A 216 10.88 24.75 -9.97
C GLU A 216 12.26 25.40 -9.83
N GLU A 217 12.35 26.60 -9.24
CA GLU A 217 13.63 27.30 -9.06
C GLU A 217 14.46 26.68 -7.94
N LEU A 218 13.79 26.06 -6.95
CA LEU A 218 14.43 25.51 -5.76
C LEU A 218 14.62 23.99 -5.82
N ILE A 219 13.96 23.30 -6.75
CA ILE A 219 14.05 21.83 -6.90
C ILE A 219 15.48 21.37 -7.15
N SER A 220 16.24 22.14 -7.94
CA SER A 220 17.63 21.81 -8.26
C SER A 220 18.55 21.87 -7.03
N ALA A 221 18.26 22.76 -6.09
CA ALA A 221 19.02 22.90 -4.84
C ALA A 221 18.67 21.77 -3.84
N ALA A 222 17.40 21.36 -3.81
CA ALA A 222 16.91 20.28 -2.95
C ALA A 222 17.41 18.89 -3.36
N LEU A 223 17.61 18.63 -4.66
CA LEU A 223 18.11 17.36 -5.18
C LEU A 223 19.63 17.23 -4.98
N THR A 224 20.05 17.08 -3.72
CA THR A 224 21.47 16.97 -3.34
C THR A 224 22.05 15.59 -3.64
N PRO A 225 23.38 15.42 -3.65
CA PRO A 225 23.99 14.09 -3.72
C PRO A 225 23.54 13.17 -2.58
N ALA A 226 23.29 13.71 -1.39
CA ALA A 226 22.77 12.95 -0.25
C ALA A 226 21.37 12.40 -0.53
N TYR A 227 20.47 13.23 -1.06
CA TYR A 227 19.13 12.82 -1.50
C TYR A 227 19.20 11.65 -2.50
N PHE A 228 20.05 11.73 -3.52
CA PHE A 228 20.20 10.64 -4.49
C PHE A 228 20.86 9.39 -3.91
N ASN A 229 21.82 9.53 -2.99
CA ASN A 229 22.41 8.37 -2.31
C ASN A 229 21.38 7.62 -1.47
N MET A 230 20.49 8.37 -0.84
CA MET A 230 19.40 7.82 -0.05
C MET A 230 18.35 7.12 -0.93
N LEU A 231 17.92 7.75 -2.03
CA LEU A 231 17.06 7.09 -3.00
C LEU A 231 17.71 5.83 -3.55
N LEU A 232 19.02 5.86 -3.82
CA LEU A 232 19.77 4.70 -4.30
C LEU A 232 19.73 3.55 -3.28
N ALA A 233 19.93 3.84 -1.99
CA ALA A 233 19.82 2.85 -0.93
C ALA A 233 18.41 2.25 -0.86
N ALA A 234 17.37 3.08 -0.97
CA ALA A 234 15.97 2.64 -0.97
C ALA A 234 15.60 1.74 -2.17
N ILE A 235 16.21 1.96 -3.34
CA ILE A 235 15.96 1.13 -4.54
C ILE A 235 16.92 -0.05 -4.70
N GLN A 236 18.00 -0.12 -3.94
CA GLN A 236 19.03 -1.14 -4.11
C GLN A 236 18.49 -2.58 -4.02
N PRO A 237 17.58 -2.92 -3.10
CA PRO A 237 16.92 -4.24 -3.09
C PRO A 237 16.18 -4.53 -4.40
N LEU A 238 15.42 -3.55 -4.89
CA LEU A 238 14.64 -3.67 -6.12
C LEU A 238 15.55 -3.87 -7.34
N MET A 239 16.68 -3.15 -7.39
CA MET A 239 17.69 -3.29 -8.44
C MET A 239 18.37 -4.66 -8.42
N TYR A 240 18.70 -5.18 -7.23
CA TYR A 240 19.32 -6.50 -7.10
C TYR A 240 18.39 -7.58 -7.66
N ILE A 241 17.12 -7.57 -7.24
CA ILE A 241 16.13 -8.55 -7.67
C ILE A 241 15.88 -8.43 -9.18
N ALA A 242 15.84 -7.20 -9.71
CA ALA A 242 15.71 -6.96 -11.16
C ALA A 242 16.85 -7.60 -11.95
N ASN A 243 18.08 -7.39 -11.49
CA ASN A 243 19.27 -7.95 -12.13
C ASN A 243 19.28 -9.48 -12.09
N GLN A 244 18.78 -10.11 -11.01
CA GLN A 244 18.65 -11.57 -10.97
C GLN A 244 17.66 -12.06 -12.03
N ILE A 245 16.52 -11.39 -12.20
CA ILE A 245 15.56 -11.81 -13.23
C ILE A 245 16.08 -11.54 -14.64
N GLU A 246 16.80 -10.45 -14.87
CA GLU A 246 17.43 -10.23 -16.18
C GLU A 246 18.40 -11.36 -16.52
N ASN A 247 19.27 -11.74 -15.57
CA ASN A 247 20.20 -12.86 -15.77
C ASN A 247 19.44 -14.17 -16.03
N PHE A 248 18.34 -14.41 -15.32
CA PHE A 248 17.46 -15.55 -15.55
C PHE A 248 16.87 -15.55 -16.98
N VAL A 249 16.28 -14.43 -17.40
CA VAL A 249 15.67 -14.30 -18.73
C VAL A 249 16.73 -14.42 -19.83
N LEU A 250 17.89 -13.80 -19.67
CA LEU A 250 19.01 -13.93 -20.60
C LEU A 250 19.45 -15.38 -20.74
N LEU A 251 19.69 -16.07 -19.62
CA LEU A 251 20.10 -17.47 -19.58
C LEU A 251 19.09 -18.40 -20.27
N THR A 252 17.80 -18.13 -20.06
CA THR A 252 16.71 -18.99 -20.52
C THR A 252 16.19 -18.62 -21.91
N SER A 253 16.41 -17.40 -22.40
CA SER A 253 15.92 -16.88 -23.69
C SER A 253 16.38 -17.69 -24.90
N GLU A 254 17.65 -18.10 -24.92
CA GLU A 254 18.23 -18.89 -26.01
C GLU A 254 18.15 -20.40 -25.72
N SER A 255 18.45 -20.79 -24.48
CA SER A 255 18.59 -22.20 -24.07
C SER A 255 17.26 -22.91 -23.87
N CYS A 256 16.16 -22.15 -23.77
CA CYS A 256 14.88 -22.65 -23.30
C CYS A 256 13.70 -22.12 -24.13
N ALA A 257 13.98 -21.81 -25.41
CA ALA A 257 13.03 -21.23 -26.35
C ALA A 257 11.69 -21.99 -26.40
N ASP A 258 11.74 -23.31 -26.25
CA ASP A 258 10.59 -24.19 -26.32
C ASP A 258 9.65 -24.06 -25.09
N LEU A 259 10.12 -23.53 -23.96
CA LEU A 259 9.30 -23.29 -22.75
C LEU A 259 8.43 -22.04 -22.86
N TYR A 260 8.82 -21.09 -23.74
CA TYR A 260 8.08 -19.85 -23.92
C TYR A 260 6.81 -20.00 -24.76
N SER A 261 6.62 -21.14 -25.41
CA SER A 261 5.29 -21.57 -25.84
C SER A 261 4.56 -22.16 -24.63
N ARG A 262 3.61 -21.40 -24.06
CA ARG A 262 2.71 -21.80 -22.95
C ARG A 262 2.08 -23.19 -23.12
N ASP A 263 1.91 -23.63 -24.37
CA ASP A 263 1.32 -24.93 -24.73
C ASP A 263 2.34 -26.08 -24.92
N ASN A 264 3.64 -25.86 -24.68
CA ASN A 264 4.65 -26.90 -24.88
C ASN A 264 4.94 -27.68 -23.59
N LEU A 265 3.95 -28.48 -23.19
CA LEU A 265 4.05 -29.31 -21.98
C LEU A 265 5.24 -30.29 -22.04
N ASP A 266 5.60 -30.77 -23.23
CA ASP A 266 6.75 -31.67 -23.42
C ASP A 266 8.07 -31.00 -23.03
N ALA A 267 8.23 -29.70 -23.34
CA ALA A 267 9.39 -28.93 -22.90
C ALA A 267 9.42 -28.80 -21.36
N TRP A 268 8.29 -28.49 -20.73
CA TRP A 268 8.20 -28.37 -19.26
C TRP A 268 8.47 -29.70 -18.54
N ILE A 269 7.93 -30.81 -19.05
CA ILE A 269 8.22 -32.16 -18.55
C ILE A 269 9.71 -32.48 -18.75
N SER A 270 10.31 -32.05 -19.86
CA SER A 270 11.74 -32.24 -20.10
C SER A 270 12.60 -31.43 -19.11
N VAL A 271 12.11 -30.28 -18.63
CA VAL A 271 12.77 -29.52 -17.55
C VAL A 271 12.72 -30.27 -16.22
N SER A 272 11.54 -30.73 -15.82
CA SER A 272 11.32 -31.52 -14.58
C SER A 272 12.18 -32.77 -14.52
N ASN A 273 12.34 -33.46 -15.66
CA ASN A 273 13.21 -34.64 -15.77
C ASN A 273 14.71 -34.29 -15.87
N GLY A 274 15.10 -33.02 -15.78
CA GLY A 274 16.47 -32.55 -15.90
C GLY A 274 17.08 -32.69 -17.31
N GLN A 275 16.23 -32.83 -18.33
CA GLN A 275 16.61 -33.11 -19.74
C GLN A 275 16.63 -31.84 -20.61
N TYR A 276 16.06 -30.73 -20.14
CA TYR A 276 16.01 -29.45 -20.87
C TYR A 276 16.13 -28.27 -19.90
N CYS A 277 16.75 -27.16 -20.32
CA CYS A 277 16.86 -25.91 -19.55
C CYS A 277 17.29 -26.04 -18.07
N ARG A 278 18.13 -27.03 -17.71
CA ARG A 278 18.55 -27.27 -16.31
C ARG A 278 19.21 -26.05 -15.66
N SER A 279 19.91 -25.25 -16.47
CA SER A 279 20.53 -24.00 -16.03
C SER A 279 19.52 -22.97 -15.52
N GLY A 280 18.29 -22.96 -16.03
CA GLY A 280 17.23 -22.08 -15.54
C GLY A 280 16.76 -22.46 -14.14
N LEU A 281 16.59 -23.77 -13.88
CA LEU A 281 16.27 -24.28 -12.54
C LEU A 281 17.40 -24.02 -11.54
N GLU A 282 18.63 -24.37 -11.89
CA GLU A 282 19.81 -24.13 -11.04
C GLU A 282 19.98 -22.65 -10.71
N PHE A 283 19.68 -21.75 -11.66
CA PHE A 283 19.70 -20.31 -11.43
C PHE A 283 18.62 -19.89 -10.43
N LEU A 284 17.37 -20.34 -10.60
CA LEU A 284 16.28 -20.01 -9.68
C LEU A 284 16.60 -20.50 -8.27
N GLU A 285 16.98 -21.76 -8.10
CA GLU A 285 17.39 -22.33 -6.81
C GLU A 285 18.48 -21.47 -6.15
N SER A 286 19.55 -21.12 -6.89
CA SER A 286 20.63 -20.28 -6.36
C SER A 286 20.20 -18.86 -6.00
N ALA A 287 19.30 -18.26 -6.80
CA ALA A 287 18.80 -16.91 -6.55
C ALA A 287 17.85 -16.89 -5.35
N PHE A 288 17.07 -17.96 -5.13
CA PHE A 288 16.18 -18.09 -3.97
C PHE A 288 16.97 -18.34 -2.67
N ASP A 289 18.03 -19.14 -2.72
CA ASP A 289 18.94 -19.34 -1.58
C ASP A 289 19.69 -18.04 -1.19
N ASP A 290 20.09 -17.22 -2.17
CA ASP A 290 20.73 -15.92 -1.90
C ASP A 290 19.73 -14.85 -1.40
N ILE A 291 18.44 -14.96 -1.71
CA ILE A 291 17.40 -14.07 -1.16
C ILE A 291 17.22 -14.29 0.34
N GLU A 292 17.55 -15.46 0.90
CA GLU A 292 17.57 -15.67 2.36
C GLU A 292 18.64 -14.83 3.08
N GLY A 293 19.64 -14.30 2.36
CA GLY A 293 20.61 -13.34 2.89
C GLY A 293 20.07 -11.91 3.12
N PHE A 294 18.78 -11.66 2.86
CA PHE A 294 18.10 -10.37 3.09
C PHE A 294 17.67 -10.15 4.56
N ASP A 295 18.43 -10.66 5.54
CA ASP A 295 18.24 -10.31 6.96
C ASP A 295 18.39 -8.78 7.24
N ASN A 296 18.90 -8.00 6.27
CA ASN A 296 19.01 -6.55 6.36
C ASN A 296 17.70 -5.78 6.09
N TYR A 297 16.54 -6.42 5.88
CA TYR A 297 15.29 -5.68 5.74
C TYR A 297 14.85 -5.00 7.04
N GLU A 298 15.09 -5.65 8.19
CA GLU A 298 14.84 -5.04 9.51
C GLU A 298 15.78 -3.83 9.74
N ASP A 299 17.07 -3.94 9.41
CA ASP A 299 18.02 -2.82 9.46
C ASP A 299 17.61 -1.65 8.51
N LEU A 300 17.00 -1.96 7.37
CA LEU A 300 16.53 -0.96 6.40
C LEU A 300 15.25 -0.25 6.84
N VAL A 301 14.39 -0.94 7.60
CA VAL A 301 13.16 -0.37 8.21
C VAL A 301 13.51 0.46 9.43
N ASP A 302 14.46 -0.01 10.25
CA ASP A 302 14.92 0.71 11.45
C ASP A 302 15.73 1.96 11.09
N SER A 303 16.48 1.97 9.97
CA SER A 303 17.13 3.20 9.48
C SER A 303 16.13 4.16 8.83
N PHE A 304 15.01 3.66 8.30
CA PHE A 304 14.02 4.41 7.52
C PHE A 304 13.38 5.59 8.28
N ASP A 305 13.25 5.49 9.60
CA ASP A 305 12.63 6.54 10.44
C ASP A 305 13.53 7.79 10.59
N GLU A 306 14.84 7.63 10.80
CA GLU A 306 15.80 8.75 10.80
C GLU A 306 16.00 9.30 9.38
N ASP A 307 15.95 8.41 8.40
CA ASP A 307 16.14 8.66 6.98
C ASP A 307 14.96 9.44 6.35
N LEU A 308 13.70 9.17 6.75
CA LEU A 308 12.48 9.84 6.27
C LEU A 308 12.52 11.37 6.45
N LEU A 309 13.16 11.86 7.50
CA LEU A 309 13.38 13.29 7.73
C LEU A 309 14.23 13.94 6.62
N TYR A 310 15.14 13.18 5.99
CA TYR A 310 15.96 13.62 4.87
C TYR A 310 15.25 13.53 3.50
N LEU A 311 14.19 12.72 3.36
CA LEU A 311 13.33 12.71 2.16
C LEU A 311 12.42 13.93 2.07
N ASN A 312 12.16 14.61 3.18
CA ASN A 312 11.35 15.84 3.25
C ASN A 312 12.02 17.09 2.66
N GLN A 313 13.13 16.95 1.93
CA GLN A 313 13.96 18.06 1.45
C GLN A 313 13.60 18.74 0.11
N PRO A 314 12.66 18.33 -0.74
CA PRO A 314 12.19 19.26 -1.76
C PRO A 314 11.44 20.37 -1.05
N ASN A 315 11.74 21.63 -1.37
CA ASN A 315 10.98 22.83 -1.00
C ASN A 315 9.53 22.66 -1.46
N THR A 316 8.77 21.91 -0.68
CA THR A 316 7.48 21.35 -1.03
C THR A 316 6.45 22.12 -0.26
N LYS A 317 5.47 22.61 -1.00
CA LYS A 317 4.29 23.26 -0.46
C LYS A 317 3.16 22.27 -0.38
N ILE A 318 2.61 22.09 0.81
CA ILE A 318 1.42 21.26 1.06
C ILE A 318 0.19 22.15 1.02
N PHE A 319 -0.70 21.91 0.06
CA PHE A 319 -1.94 22.67 -0.12
C PHE A 319 -3.13 22.02 0.55
N GLU A 320 -3.18 20.70 0.59
CA GLU A 320 -4.26 19.95 1.22
C GLU A 320 -3.73 18.63 1.76
N THR A 321 -4.11 18.29 2.99
CA THR A 321 -3.89 16.96 3.58
C THR A 321 -5.21 16.49 4.14
N ASN A 322 -5.64 15.29 3.77
CA ASN A 322 -6.81 14.62 4.34
C ASN A 322 -6.36 13.30 4.95
N VAL A 323 -6.85 13.01 6.16
CA VAL A 323 -6.71 11.72 6.81
C VAL A 323 -8.08 11.34 7.35
N ASN A 324 -8.60 10.18 6.98
CA ASN A 324 -9.92 9.73 7.42
C ASN A 324 -9.91 8.23 7.70
N VAL A 325 -10.45 7.84 8.85
CA VAL A 325 -10.72 6.44 9.20
C VAL A 325 -12.22 6.27 9.34
N ALA A 326 -12.78 5.31 8.64
CA ALA A 326 -14.20 4.96 8.74
C ALA A 326 -14.37 3.49 9.08
N TRP A 327 -15.47 3.20 9.78
CA TRP A 327 -15.78 1.85 10.24
C TRP A 327 -17.27 1.52 10.12
N SER A 328 -17.59 0.23 10.13
CA SER A 328 -18.97 -0.24 10.19
C SER A 328 -19.52 -0.22 11.61
N GLU A 329 -20.85 -0.27 11.71
CA GLU A 329 -21.54 -0.39 12.99
C GLU A 329 -21.22 -1.71 13.73
N ARG A 330 -21.04 -2.81 12.98
CA ARG A 330 -20.73 -4.11 13.56
C ARG A 330 -19.31 -4.16 14.13
N LEU A 331 -18.33 -3.64 13.40
CA LEU A 331 -16.95 -3.54 13.89
C LEU A 331 -16.87 -2.64 15.12
N PHE A 332 -17.54 -1.50 15.09
CA PHE A 332 -17.57 -0.58 16.24
C PHE A 332 -18.15 -1.22 17.50
N LYS A 333 -19.27 -1.95 17.38
CA LYS A 333 -19.88 -2.67 18.52
C LYS A 333 -18.93 -3.70 19.11
N ASP A 334 -18.24 -4.45 18.26
CA ASP A 334 -17.34 -5.51 18.70
C ASP A 334 -16.07 -4.96 19.34
N ILE A 335 -15.50 -3.88 18.80
CA ILE A 335 -14.40 -3.13 19.44
C ILE A 335 -14.86 -2.51 20.78
N SER A 336 -16.07 -1.97 20.84
CA SER A 336 -16.60 -1.42 22.10
C SER A 336 -16.72 -2.50 23.19
N LEU A 337 -17.19 -3.70 22.82
CA LEU A 337 -17.21 -4.86 23.73
C LEU A 337 -15.80 -5.25 24.19
N LEU A 338 -14.82 -5.29 23.28
CA LEU A 338 -13.42 -5.58 23.63
C LEU A 338 -12.79 -4.51 24.53
N SER A 339 -13.22 -3.25 24.41
CA SER A 339 -12.75 -2.15 25.26
C SER A 339 -13.22 -2.23 26.72
N GLY A 340 -14.01 -3.25 27.09
CA GLY A 340 -14.60 -3.39 28.42
C GLY A 340 -15.60 -2.27 28.77
N GLY A 341 -16.18 -1.61 27.75
CA GLY A 341 -17.10 -0.49 27.92
C GLY A 341 -16.43 0.89 28.03
N THR A 342 -15.11 1.00 27.89
CA THR A 342 -14.39 2.29 27.92
C THR A 342 -14.87 3.22 26.79
N ILE A 343 -15.04 2.67 25.59
CA ILE A 343 -15.53 3.41 24.42
C ILE A 343 -16.97 3.87 24.65
N ASP A 344 -17.84 2.99 25.15
CA ASP A 344 -19.23 3.33 25.47
C ASP A 344 -19.32 4.43 26.53
N ALA A 345 -18.49 4.38 27.57
CA ALA A 345 -18.43 5.41 28.61
C ALA A 345 -17.96 6.77 28.07
N GLY A 346 -16.95 6.77 27.20
CA GLY A 346 -16.49 7.98 26.50
C GLY A 346 -17.58 8.60 25.63
N LEU A 347 -18.27 7.78 24.83
CA LEU A 347 -19.40 8.23 24.01
C LEU A 347 -20.56 8.72 24.86
N PHE A 348 -20.89 8.05 25.97
CA PHE A 348 -21.95 8.47 26.87
C PHE A 348 -21.64 9.86 27.47
N THR A 349 -20.39 10.08 27.87
CA THR A 349 -19.92 11.38 28.36
C THR A 349 -20.05 12.44 27.28
N MET A 350 -19.60 12.15 26.05
CA MET A 350 -19.72 13.06 24.91
C MET A 350 -21.18 13.36 24.55
N LYS A 351 -22.07 12.36 24.55
CA LYS A 351 -23.51 12.54 24.36
C LYS A 351 -24.13 13.45 25.42
N SER A 352 -23.69 13.30 26.67
CA SER A 352 -24.17 14.12 27.78
C SER A 352 -23.75 15.59 27.62
N LEU A 353 -22.48 15.83 27.24
CA LEU A 353 -21.98 17.17 26.94
C LEU A 353 -22.63 17.82 25.71
N LEU A 354 -23.11 17.01 24.77
CA LEU A 354 -23.74 17.46 23.52
C LEU A 354 -25.27 17.32 23.52
N ALA A 355 -25.88 17.01 24.68
CA ALA A 355 -27.31 16.79 24.80
C ALA A 355 -28.10 18.03 24.35
N GLU A 356 -27.65 19.21 24.78
CA GLU A 356 -28.17 20.52 24.40
C GLU A 356 -27.04 21.41 23.86
N LYS A 357 -27.36 22.28 22.91
CA LYS A 357 -26.40 23.25 22.38
C LYS A 357 -26.27 24.37 23.41
N LEU A 358 -25.06 24.57 23.93
CA LEU A 358 -24.77 25.65 24.86
C LEU A 358 -25.03 27.00 24.17
N THR A 359 -25.66 27.90 24.90
CA THR A 359 -25.66 29.32 24.55
C THR A 359 -24.25 29.88 24.68
N LYS A 360 -23.98 31.05 24.07
CA LYS A 360 -22.68 31.70 24.15
C LYS A 360 -22.19 31.90 25.59
N SER A 361 -23.09 32.33 26.48
CA SER A 361 -22.75 32.54 27.90
C SER A 361 -22.43 31.25 28.64
N GLU A 362 -23.16 30.16 28.39
CA GLU A 362 -22.90 28.86 29.00
C GLU A 362 -21.59 28.25 28.49
N PHE A 363 -21.30 28.42 27.20
CA PHE A 363 -20.03 28.03 26.60
C PHE A 363 -18.85 28.78 27.23
N GLU A 364 -18.95 30.11 27.37
CA GLU A 364 -17.92 30.93 28.01
C GLU A 364 -17.66 30.51 29.46
N GLN A 365 -18.71 30.21 30.24
CA GLN A 365 -18.56 29.74 31.63
C GLN A 365 -17.92 28.35 31.69
N THR A 366 -18.34 27.44 30.82
CA THR A 366 -17.82 26.07 30.76
C THR A 366 -16.36 26.08 30.33
N LEU A 367 -16.03 26.80 29.26
CA LEU A 367 -14.67 26.95 28.79
C LEU A 367 -13.81 27.69 29.82
N GLY A 368 -14.34 28.73 30.46
CA GLY A 368 -13.65 29.46 31.54
C GLY A 368 -13.26 28.57 32.73
N PHE A 369 -14.02 27.51 33.02
CA PHE A 369 -13.64 26.49 33.99
C PHE A 369 -12.47 25.62 33.50
N PHE A 370 -12.50 25.18 32.24
CA PHE A 370 -11.38 24.43 31.64
C PHE A 370 -10.11 25.28 31.47
N LEU A 371 -10.24 26.58 31.22
CA LEU A 371 -9.13 27.54 31.12
C LEU A 371 -8.49 27.86 32.48
N MET A 372 -9.02 27.35 33.60
CA MET A 372 -8.30 27.41 34.87
C MET A 372 -7.11 26.43 34.90
N ASP A 373 -7.11 25.44 34.00
CA ASP A 373 -5.97 24.57 33.76
C ASP A 373 -4.89 25.34 32.97
N PRO A 374 -3.66 25.48 33.50
CA PRO A 374 -2.57 26.18 32.82
C PRO A 374 -2.26 25.65 31.42
N GLU A 375 -2.41 24.34 31.18
CA GLU A 375 -2.14 23.73 29.87
C GLU A 375 -3.20 24.16 28.85
N VAL A 376 -4.47 24.07 29.21
CA VAL A 376 -5.60 24.46 28.37
C VAL A 376 -5.61 25.98 28.15
N SER A 377 -5.30 26.75 29.19
CA SER A 377 -5.17 28.20 29.12
C SER A 377 -4.10 28.63 28.13
N SER A 378 -2.97 27.92 28.08
CA SER A 378 -1.88 28.24 27.16
C SER A 378 -2.30 28.07 25.70
N LEU A 379 -3.04 27.00 25.38
CA LEU A 379 -3.54 26.69 24.04
C LEU A 379 -4.61 27.67 23.56
N ALA A 380 -5.49 28.11 24.45
CA ALA A 380 -6.60 28.99 24.11
C ALA A 380 -6.26 30.49 24.13
N SER A 381 -5.09 30.88 24.68
CA SER A 381 -4.67 32.27 24.86
C SER A 381 -4.59 33.11 23.55
N GLY A 382 -4.55 32.44 22.39
CA GLY A 382 -4.54 33.06 21.06
C GLY A 382 -5.92 33.29 20.43
N PHE A 383 -7.02 32.84 21.05
CA PHE A 383 -8.36 32.91 20.46
C PHE A 383 -9.31 33.76 21.31
N SER A 384 -10.18 34.53 20.64
CA SER A 384 -11.30 35.15 21.34
C SER A 384 -12.40 34.13 21.67
N PHE A 385 -13.13 34.33 22.77
CA PHE A 385 -14.29 33.51 23.11
C PHE A 385 -15.33 33.47 21.97
N ASP A 386 -15.46 34.56 21.22
CA ASP A 386 -16.36 34.67 20.07
C ASP A 386 -15.96 33.72 18.93
N GLU A 387 -14.66 33.60 18.65
CA GLU A 387 -14.14 32.67 17.64
C GLU A 387 -14.31 31.22 18.09
N LEU A 388 -13.98 30.90 19.35
CA LEU A 388 -14.15 29.56 19.90
C LEU A 388 -15.61 29.13 19.94
N TYR A 389 -16.53 30.04 20.29
CA TYR A 389 -17.96 29.76 20.28
C TYR A 389 -18.48 29.55 18.86
N LYS A 390 -17.98 30.31 17.88
CA LYS A 390 -18.35 30.10 16.47
C LYS A 390 -17.93 28.69 16.00
N VAL A 391 -16.69 28.30 16.27
CA VAL A 391 -16.19 26.94 15.95
C VAL A 391 -17.03 25.87 16.64
N TYR A 392 -17.29 26.00 17.94
CA TYR A 392 -18.19 25.09 18.67
C TYR A 392 -19.58 25.00 18.02
N SER A 393 -20.17 26.15 17.70
CA SER A 393 -21.51 26.25 17.12
C SER A 393 -21.61 25.55 15.76
N ASP A 394 -20.58 25.70 14.92
CA ASP A 394 -20.51 25.13 13.58
C ASP A 394 -20.33 23.59 13.63
N TYR A 395 -19.59 23.08 14.61
CA TYR A 395 -19.35 21.65 14.79
C TYR A 395 -20.39 20.93 15.66
N TYR A 396 -21.21 21.64 16.45
CA TYR A 396 -22.13 21.03 17.42
C TYR A 396 -22.96 19.89 16.82
N PHE A 397 -23.61 20.10 15.68
CA PHE A 397 -24.45 19.07 15.06
C PHE A 397 -23.63 17.89 14.51
N LYS A 398 -22.43 18.14 13.97
CA LYS A 398 -21.51 17.09 13.51
C LYS A 398 -21.04 16.23 14.69
N LEU A 399 -20.61 16.87 15.78
CA LEU A 399 -20.17 16.19 17.02
C LEU A 399 -21.32 15.39 17.66
N LYS A 400 -22.53 15.96 17.72
CA LYS A 400 -23.71 15.26 18.27
C LYS A 400 -24.08 14.04 17.43
N SER A 401 -24.04 14.17 16.10
CA SER A 401 -24.27 13.06 15.18
C SER A 401 -23.24 11.94 15.36
N PHE A 402 -21.95 12.31 15.46
CA PHE A 402 -20.86 11.37 15.74
C PHE A 402 -21.05 10.66 17.08
N ALA A 403 -21.28 11.39 18.17
CA ALA A 403 -21.49 10.80 19.48
C ALA A 403 -22.63 9.78 19.48
N ASN A 404 -23.71 10.05 18.74
CA ASN A 404 -24.87 9.16 18.64
C ASN A 404 -24.62 7.88 17.84
N ASN A 405 -23.92 8.00 16.71
CA ASN A 405 -23.65 6.87 15.84
C ASN A 405 -22.29 7.08 15.14
N PRO A 406 -21.18 6.70 15.79
CA PRO A 406 -19.85 6.93 15.26
C PRO A 406 -19.57 5.97 14.11
N LYS A 407 -19.18 6.51 12.96
CA LYS A 407 -18.90 5.76 11.72
C LYS A 407 -17.56 6.11 11.08
N GLY A 408 -16.87 7.11 11.62
CA GLY A 408 -15.57 7.53 11.14
C GLY A 408 -15.15 8.87 11.69
N ILE A 409 -13.85 9.09 11.74
CA ILE A 409 -13.20 10.31 12.18
C ILE A 409 -12.02 10.60 11.26
N GLY A 410 -11.84 11.88 10.95
CA GLY A 410 -10.74 12.34 10.13
C GLY A 410 -10.51 13.83 10.29
N VAL A 411 -9.45 14.30 9.65
CA VAL A 411 -9.04 15.70 9.61
C VAL A 411 -8.69 16.05 8.17
N SER A 412 -9.16 17.19 7.72
CA SER A 412 -8.75 17.86 6.48
C SER A 412 -8.06 19.16 6.86
N VAL A 413 -6.88 19.39 6.29
CA VAL A 413 -6.11 20.62 6.46
C VAL A 413 -5.89 21.19 5.08
N LYS A 414 -6.37 22.40 4.82
CA LYS A 414 -6.21 23.11 3.55
C LYS A 414 -5.45 24.39 3.77
N SER A 415 -4.43 24.66 2.96
CA SER A 415 -3.71 25.92 2.96
C SER A 415 -3.91 26.64 1.64
N LYS A 416 -4.32 27.91 1.72
CA LYS A 416 -4.56 28.74 0.54
C LYS A 416 -3.27 29.00 -0.24
N ASP A 417 -2.18 29.24 0.48
CA ASP A 417 -0.89 29.66 -0.08
C ASP A 417 0.14 28.51 -0.09
N GLY A 418 -0.23 27.34 0.45
CA GLY A 418 0.65 26.19 0.66
C GLY A 418 1.45 26.33 1.95
N LEU A 419 1.70 25.20 2.63
CA LEU A 419 2.55 25.12 3.81
C LEU A 419 3.93 24.61 3.41
N ASP A 420 4.96 25.40 3.69
CA ASP A 420 6.34 24.96 3.50
C ASP A 420 6.66 23.86 4.51
N THR A 421 7.16 22.72 4.03
CA THR A 421 7.54 21.57 4.88
C THR A 421 8.55 21.95 5.96
N GLU A 422 9.45 22.90 5.67
CA GLU A 422 10.41 23.45 6.63
C GLU A 422 9.69 24.15 7.81
N TYR A 423 8.59 24.84 7.54
CA TYR A 423 7.78 25.48 8.58
C TYR A 423 7.08 24.46 9.48
N LEU A 424 6.68 23.30 8.94
CA LEU A 424 6.10 22.21 9.73
C LEU A 424 7.10 21.61 10.72
N LEU A 425 8.39 21.53 10.36
CA LEU A 425 9.45 21.12 11.29
C LEU A 425 9.59 22.12 12.44
N TYR A 426 9.53 23.42 12.15
CA TYR A 426 9.52 24.46 13.20
C TYR A 426 8.27 24.40 14.10
N LEU A 427 7.10 23.99 13.59
CA LEU A 427 5.93 23.73 14.42
C LEU A 427 6.15 22.58 15.41
N ALA A 428 6.86 21.53 14.99
CA ALA A 428 7.16 20.39 15.85
C ALA A 428 8.08 20.81 17.02
N GLU A 429 9.04 21.71 16.75
CA GLU A 429 9.93 22.27 17.76
C GLU A 429 9.24 23.33 18.64
N ASN A 430 8.26 24.06 18.10
CA ASN A 430 7.49 25.06 18.83
C ASN A 430 6.02 25.10 18.36
N PRO A 431 5.12 24.35 19.03
CA PRO A 431 3.71 24.27 18.66
C PRO A 431 2.96 25.61 18.70
N LEU A 432 3.47 26.61 19.41
CA LEU A 432 2.85 27.95 19.47
C LEU A 432 2.94 28.69 18.12
N LEU A 433 3.86 28.30 17.25
CA LEU A 433 3.97 28.83 15.90
C LEU A 433 2.76 28.49 15.01
N VAL A 434 1.93 27.50 15.41
CA VAL A 434 0.69 27.16 14.69
C VAL A 434 -0.25 28.37 14.61
N MET A 435 -0.19 29.27 15.60
CA MET A 435 -0.99 30.50 15.64
C MET A 435 -0.72 31.42 14.44
N GLY A 436 0.51 31.41 13.89
CA GLY A 436 0.86 32.16 12.69
C GLY A 436 0.22 31.61 11.41
N LEU A 437 -0.19 30.34 11.42
CA LEU A 437 -0.77 29.64 10.27
C LEU A 437 -2.30 29.66 10.23
N LEU A 438 -2.95 29.97 11.35
CA LEU A 438 -4.42 29.93 11.45
C LEU A 438 -5.12 30.91 10.48
N ASN A 439 -4.42 31.94 10.00
CA ASN A 439 -4.96 32.87 9.00
C ASN A 439 -4.88 32.36 7.55
N SER A 440 -4.06 31.35 7.27
CA SER A 440 -3.83 30.77 5.94
C SER A 440 -4.28 29.31 5.80
N ILE A 441 -4.60 28.66 6.92
CA ILE A 441 -5.07 27.28 6.99
C ILE A 441 -6.55 27.20 7.35
N GLU A 442 -7.28 26.35 6.65
CA GLU A 442 -8.59 25.83 7.03
C GLU A 442 -8.45 24.40 7.55
N VAL A 443 -8.91 24.14 8.78
CA VAL A 443 -8.95 22.79 9.36
C VAL A 443 -10.40 22.33 9.46
N GLU A 444 -10.73 21.20 8.82
CA GLU A 444 -12.03 20.56 8.92
C GLU A 444 -11.96 19.21 9.66
N LEU A 445 -12.80 19.00 10.68
CA LEU A 445 -13.03 17.67 11.25
C LEU A 445 -14.02 16.89 10.38
N LEU A 446 -13.59 15.73 9.89
CA LEU A 446 -14.36 14.80 9.08
C LEU A 446 -15.05 13.79 10.01
N LEU A 447 -16.26 14.10 10.47
CA LEU A 447 -17.02 13.21 11.36
C LEU A 447 -18.10 12.46 10.59
N ASN A 448 -18.13 11.13 10.72
CA ASN A 448 -19.06 10.24 10.03
C ASN A 448 -19.04 10.34 8.49
N LYS A 449 -17.94 10.86 7.92
CA LYS A 449 -17.74 10.92 6.48
C LYS A 449 -17.21 9.57 6.02
N ARG A 450 -17.96 8.89 5.14
CA ARG A 450 -17.46 7.71 4.43
C ARG A 450 -16.66 8.17 3.21
N ASN A 451 -15.59 7.42 2.91
CA ASN A 451 -14.81 7.58 1.68
C ASN A 451 -15.70 7.32 0.45
#